data_AF-A0A7K8MUC0-F1
#
_entry.id   AF-A0A7K8MUC0-F1
#
_cell.length_a   1.000
_cell.length_b   1.000
_cell.length_c   1.000
_cell.angle_alpha   90.00
_cell.angle_beta   90.00
_cell.angle_gamma   90.00
#
_symmetry.space_group_name_H-M   'P 1'
#
loop_
_entity.id
_entity.type
_entity.pdbx_description
1 polymer ?
#
loop_
_entity_poly.entity_id
_entity_poly.type
_entity_poly.pdbx_seq_one_letter_code
_entity_poly.pdbx_strand_id
1 'polypeptide(L)' 'CSVMDFYPAEIQVKWFQGQQELSGHVMATDIIPNGDWTHQLLVLLETTPQRGVTFTCQVEHISLEHPLSQHW' A
#
# COMPACT_ATOMS: atom_id res chain seq x y z
N CYS A 1 -3.27 -3.70 2.99
CA CYS A 1 -2.61 -2.42 3.30
C CYS A 1 -3.63 -1.31 3.14
N SER A 2 -4.15 -0.79 4.25
CA SER A 2 -5.11 0.32 4.24
C SER A 2 -4.33 1.62 4.27
N VAL A 3 -4.50 2.48 3.28
CA VAL A 3 -3.88 3.81 3.23
C VAL A 3 -4.99 4.84 3.32
N MET A 4 -4.94 5.67 4.35
CA MET A 4 -6.01 6.58 4.75
C MET A 4 -5.49 8.02 4.80
N ASP A 5 -6.42 8.96 4.74
CA ASP A 5 -6.21 10.39 5.02
C ASP A 5 -5.07 11.05 4.21
N PHE A 6 -4.90 10.64 2.94
CA PHE A 6 -3.85 11.16 2.06
C PHE A 6 -4.39 12.17 1.03
N TYR A 7 -3.54 13.12 0.64
CA TYR A 7 -3.80 14.11 -0.41
C TYR A 7 -2.48 14.63 -0.99
N PRO A 8 -2.33 14.78 -2.32
CA PRO A 8 -3.32 14.59 -3.40
C PRO A 8 -3.63 13.12 -3.73
N ALA A 9 -4.51 12.88 -4.70
CA ALA A 9 -4.94 11.52 -5.07
C ALA A 9 -3.84 10.65 -5.71
N GLU A 10 -2.84 11.24 -6.36
CA GLU A 10 -1.76 10.50 -7.01
C GLU A 10 -0.90 9.79 -5.96
N ILE A 11 -0.88 8.46 -5.98
CA ILE A 11 -0.20 7.62 -4.99
C ILE A 11 0.26 6.31 -5.62
N GLN A 12 1.36 5.76 -5.13
CA GLN A 12 1.83 4.43 -5.50
C GLN A 12 1.96 3.56 -4.25
N VAL A 13 1.36 2.37 -4.28
CA VAL A 13 1.41 1.41 -3.18
C VAL A 13 1.84 0.06 -3.73
N LYS A 14 2.92 -0.49 -3.16
CA LYS A 14 3.56 -1.74 -3.61
C LYS A 14 3.63 -2.75 -2.47
N TRP A 15 3.55 -4.02 -2.82
CA TRP A 15 3.84 -5.11 -1.89
C TRP A 15 5.20 -5.71 -2.18
N PHE A 16 5.91 -6.10 -1.12
CA PHE A 16 7.21 -6.76 -1.20
C PHE A 16 7.23 -8.02 -0.36
N GLN A 17 7.97 -9.03 -0.81
CA GLN A 17 8.45 -10.15 0.00
C GLN A 17 9.97 -10.03 0.10
N GLY A 18 10.47 -9.61 1.26
CA GLY A 18 11.86 -9.18 1.40
C GLY A 18 12.15 -7.97 0.51
N GLN A 19 13.04 -8.13 -0.49
CA GLN A 19 13.38 -7.08 -1.47
C GLN A 19 12.67 -7.23 -2.82
N GLN A 20 11.92 -8.32 -3.02
CA GLN A 20 11.25 -8.58 -4.29
C GLN A 20 9.88 -7.91 -4.30
N GLU A 21 9.66 -7.01 -5.26
CA GLU A 21 8.33 -6.44 -5.53
C GLU A 21 7.37 -7.54 -6.03
N LEU A 22 6.17 -7.56 -5.48
CA LEU A 22 5.08 -8.47 -5.84
C LEU A 22 4.07 -7.72 -6.69
N SER A 23 3.82 -8.23 -7.90
CA SER A 23 2.77 -7.74 -8.80
C SER A 23 1.64 -8.75 -9.03
N GLY A 24 1.92 -10.05 -8.84
CA GLY A 24 0.91 -11.10 -8.91
C GLY A 24 0.05 -11.13 -7.66
N HIS A 25 -1.26 -11.35 -7.83
CA HIS A 25 -2.22 -11.48 -6.73
C HIS A 25 -2.35 -10.23 -5.83
N VAL A 26 -1.97 -9.07 -6.37
CA VAL A 26 -2.20 -7.77 -5.76
C VAL A 26 -3.45 -7.15 -6.37
N MET A 27 -4.37 -6.69 -5.53
CA MET A 27 -5.58 -6.00 -5.94
C MET A 27 -5.68 -4.68 -5.20
N ALA A 28 -6.08 -3.62 -5.89
CA ALA A 28 -6.37 -2.33 -5.28
C ALA A 28 -7.85 -2.00 -5.45
N THR A 29 -8.45 -1.38 -4.45
CA THR A 29 -9.71 -0.66 -4.64
C THR A 29 -9.46 0.60 -5.46
N ASP A 30 -10.54 1.19 -5.97
CA ASP A 30 -10.49 2.58 -6.42
C ASP A 30 -10.04 3.50 -5.29
N ILE A 31 -9.57 4.70 -5.66
CA ILE A 31 -9.29 5.77 -4.71
C ILE A 31 -10.62 6.40 -4.30
N ILE A 32 -10.95 6.31 -3.01
CA ILE A 32 -12.23 6.76 -2.46
C ILE A 32 -12.03 8.12 -1.78
N PRO A 33 -12.77 9.18 -2.13
CA PRO A 33 -12.73 10.45 -1.42
C PRO A 33 -13.46 10.38 -0.07
N ASN A 34 -12.88 10.99 0.96
CA ASN A 34 -13.42 10.99 2.32
C ASN A 34 -14.43 12.12 2.60
N GLY A 35 -14.53 13.10 1.70
CA GLY A 35 -15.43 14.26 1.85
C GLY A 35 -14.81 15.44 2.62
N ASP A 36 -13.55 15.32 3.05
CA ASP A 36 -12.76 16.35 3.75
C ASP A 36 -11.49 16.73 2.97
N TRP A 37 -11.50 16.54 1.65
CA TRP A 37 -10.38 16.69 0.71
C TRP A 37 -9.33 15.58 0.76
N THR A 38 -9.43 14.63 1.68
CA THR A 38 -8.53 13.48 1.70
C THR A 38 -9.11 12.27 0.97
N HIS A 39 -8.25 11.28 0.73
CA HIS A 39 -8.57 10.05 0.04
C HIS A 39 -8.16 8.83 0.86
N GLN A 40 -8.72 7.68 0.47
CA GLN A 40 -8.36 6.37 1.00
C GLN A 40 -8.31 5.33 -0.12
N LEU A 41 -7.49 4.29 0.07
CA LEU A 41 -7.50 3.09 -0.77
C LEU A 41 -7.05 1.87 0.02
N LEU A 42 -7.45 0.69 -0.44
CA LEU A 42 -7.02 -0.59 0.11
C LEU A 42 -6.28 -1.40 -0.94
N VAL A 43 -5.03 -1.78 -0.65
CA VAL A 43 -4.26 -2.75 -1.46
C VAL A 43 -4.18 -4.09 -0.75
N LEU A 44 -4.79 -5.09 -1.36
CA LEU A 44 -4.86 -6.48 -0.92
C LEU A 44 -3.74 -7.30 -1.59
N LEU A 45 -3.17 -8.23 -0.84
CA LEU A 45 -2.26 -9.25 -1.34
C LEU A 45 -2.85 -10.61 -0.98
N GLU A 46 -3.22 -11.40 -1.98
CA GLU A 46 -3.64 -12.79 -1.75
C GLU A 46 -2.40 -13.68 -1.69
N THR A 47 -2.09 -14.18 -0.50
CA THR A 47 -0.94 -15.04 -0.26
C THR A 47 -1.24 -16.05 0.84
N THR A 48 -0.48 -17.15 0.87
CA THR A 48 -0.54 -18.11 1.98
C THR A 48 0.52 -17.72 3.01
N PRO A 49 0.13 -17.37 4.26
CA PRO A 49 1.10 -16.99 5.28
C PRO A 49 2.01 -18.16 5.64
N GLN A 50 3.33 -17.95 5.56
CA GLN A 50 4.33 -18.95 5.90
C GLN A 50 5.24 -18.41 7.02
N ARG A 51 5.64 -19.27 7.96
CA ARG A 51 6.54 -18.84 9.04
C ARG A 51 7.87 -18.36 8.46
N GLY A 52 8.36 -17.24 8.99
CA GLY A 52 9.63 -16.65 8.55
C GLY A 52 9.55 -15.87 7.24
N VAL A 53 8.36 -15.76 6.63
CA VAL A 53 8.12 -14.86 5.51
C VAL A 53 7.48 -13.58 6.05
N THR A 54 8.09 -12.45 5.73
CA THR A 54 7.55 -11.12 6.04
C THR A 54 7.17 -10.43 4.75
N PHE A 55 6.00 -9.81 4.76
CA PHE A 55 5.54 -8.97 3.67
C PHE A 55 5.62 -7.51 4.08
N THR A 56 5.94 -6.64 3.13
CA THR A 56 6.03 -5.19 3.38
C THR A 56 5.12 -4.48 2.40
N CYS A 57 4.24 -3.64 2.92
CA CYS A 57 3.55 -2.65 2.11
C CYS A 57 4.40 -1.38 2.10
N GLN A 58 4.76 -0.89 0.91
CA GLN A 58 5.47 0.36 0.72
C GLN A 58 4.53 1.38 0.07
N VAL A 59 4.46 2.56 0.65
CA VAL A 59 3.66 3.70 0.16
C VAL A 59 4.59 4.80 -0.30
N GLU A 60 4.43 5.19 -1.55
CA GLU A 60 5.11 6.33 -2.18
C GLU A 60 4.06 7.40 -2.47
N HIS A 61 4.26 8.58 -1.90
CA HIS A 61 3.32 9.69 -2.01
C HIS A 61 4.08 11.02 -1.87
N ILE A 62 3.66 12.05 -2.61
CA ILE A 62 4.38 13.33 -2.69
C ILE A 62 4.50 14.07 -1.34
N SER A 63 3.62 13.77 -0.38
CA SER A 63 3.69 14.35 0.97
C SER A 63 4.74 13.70 1.88
N LEU A 64 5.39 12.62 1.43
CA LEU A 64 6.38 11.89 2.20
C LEU A 64 7.79 12.22 1.68
N GLU A 65 8.73 12.53 2.58
CA GLU A 65 10.14 12.73 2.20
C GLU A 65 10.78 11.43 1.68
N HIS A 66 10.35 10.29 2.22
CA HIS A 66 10.81 8.95 1.88
C HIS A 66 9.63 7.96 1.85
N PRO A 67 9.73 6.86 1.09
CA PRO A 67 8.67 5.85 1.08
C PRO A 67 8.39 5.29 2.48
N LEU A 68 7.11 5.19 2.84
CA LEU A 68 6.68 4.61 4.10
C LEU A 68 6.55 3.09 3.95
N SER A 69 7.22 2.32 4.80
CA SER A 69 7.18 0.85 4.79
C SER A 69 6.51 0.31 6.05
N GLN A 70 5.52 -0.56 5.88
CA GLN A 70 4.84 -1.25 6.97
C GLN A 70 4.94 -2.76 6.79
N HIS A 71 5.49 -3.44 7.79
CA HIS A 71 5.58 -4.90 7.83
C HIS A 71 4.26 -5.52 8.28
N TRP A 72 3.92 -6.65 7.66
CA TRP A 72 2.80 -7.52 7.99
C TRP A 72 3.30 -8.88 8.47
#